data_AF-A0A2E5U2C3-F1
#
_entry.id   AF-A0A2E5U2C3-F1
#
_cell.length_a   1.000
_cell.length_b   1.000
_cell.length_c   1.000
_cell.angle_alpha   90.00
_cell.angle_beta   90.00
_cell.angle_gamma   90.00
#
_symmetry.space_group_name_H-M   'P 1'
#
loop_
_entity.id
_entity.type
_entity.pdbx_description
1 polymer ?
#
loop_
_entity_poly.entity_id
_entity_poly.type
_entity_poly.pdbx_seq_one_letter_code
_entity_poly.pdbx_strand_id
1 'polypeptide(L)'
;MNSLVREKLILLGTRENLGEGDYFEPLNILTKSLNEEANLTVFGSLAVTYLLNSQLKTRSRVNEYLKKNEPQTISPPLFIMGLPRSGTTFLFHLLGNDPNHRSPCFWEILHLSPFSYKDSMREKNVIRRTNLEL
;
A
#
# COMPACT_ATOMS: atom_id res chain seq x y z
N MET A 1 -20.93 -21.80 -7.14
CA MET A 1 -21.21 -20.67 -6.21
C MET A 1 -20.55 -19.42 -6.78
N ASN A 2 -21.28 -18.32 -6.94
CA ASN A 2 -20.73 -17.07 -7.48
C ASN A 2 -19.83 -16.42 -6.42
N SER A 3 -18.51 -16.51 -6.58
CA SER A 3 -17.60 -15.74 -5.71
C SER A 3 -17.82 -14.25 -5.93
N LEU A 4 -17.94 -13.52 -4.82
CA LEU A 4 -18.15 -12.08 -4.79
C LEU A 4 -16.82 -11.34 -5.02
N VAL A 5 -15.72 -11.88 -4.48
CA VAL A 5 -14.36 -11.41 -4.74
C VAL A 5 -13.71 -12.35 -5.75
N ARG A 6 -13.43 -11.83 -6.96
CA ARG A 6 -12.85 -12.60 -8.08
C ARG A 6 -11.42 -12.16 -8.35
N GLU A 7 -10.50 -13.10 -8.45
CA GLU A 7 -9.09 -12.84 -8.79
C GLU A 7 -8.94 -12.03 -10.09
N LYS A 8 -9.75 -12.32 -11.11
CA LYS A 8 -9.73 -11.57 -12.37
C LYS A 8 -10.05 -10.08 -12.20
N LEU A 9 -10.94 -9.74 -11.25
CA LEU A 9 -11.25 -8.34 -10.94
C LEU A 9 -10.12 -7.68 -10.12
N ILE A 10 -9.54 -8.45 -9.19
CA ILE A 10 -8.39 -8.01 -8.40
C ILE A 10 -7.17 -7.73 -9.29
N LEU A 11 -6.95 -8.51 -10.34
CA LEU A 11 -5.85 -8.35 -11.30
C LEU A 11 -6.18 -7.39 -12.46
N LEU A 12 -7.38 -6.78 -12.48
CA LEU A 12 -7.79 -5.94 -13.59
C LEU A 12 -6.92 -4.67 -13.69
N GLY A 13 -6.21 -4.52 -14.81
CA GLY A 13 -5.36 -3.35 -15.07
C GLY A 13 -4.09 -3.29 -14.23
N THR A 14 -3.69 -4.38 -13.57
CA THR A 14 -2.30 -4.56 -13.14
C THR A 14 -1.45 -4.86 -14.38
N ARG A 15 -0.28 -4.22 -14.53
CA ARG A 15 0.67 -4.61 -15.58
C ARG A 15 1.15 -6.03 -15.29
N GLU A 16 1.44 -6.81 -16.32
CA GLU A 16 1.69 -8.26 -16.21
C GLU A 16 2.84 -8.64 -15.26
N ASN A 17 3.70 -7.69 -14.87
CA ASN A 17 4.83 -7.94 -13.99
C ASN A 17 4.59 -7.44 -12.55
N LEU A 18 4.01 -8.31 -11.72
CA LEU A 18 3.85 -8.11 -10.27
C LEU A 18 5.11 -8.47 -9.45
N GLY A 19 6.22 -8.78 -10.13
CA GLY A 19 7.46 -9.25 -9.52
C GLY A 19 7.45 -10.76 -9.38
N GLU A 20 8.06 -11.26 -8.32
CA GLU A 20 8.07 -12.69 -7.97
C GLU A 20 6.65 -13.18 -7.65
N GLY A 21 6.45 -14.51 -7.72
CA GLY A 21 5.17 -15.17 -7.48
C GLY A 21 4.83 -15.44 -6.01
N ASP A 22 5.60 -14.89 -5.07
CA ASP A 22 5.37 -14.99 -3.62
C ASP A 22 3.99 -14.46 -3.17
N TYR A 23 3.36 -13.59 -3.98
CA TYR A 23 2.04 -13.04 -3.66
C TYR A 23 0.87 -14.01 -3.92
N PHE A 24 1.06 -15.07 -4.73
CA PHE A 24 -0.05 -15.93 -5.16
C PHE A 24 -0.68 -16.69 -3.99
N GLU A 25 0.14 -17.34 -3.17
CA GLU A 25 -0.31 -18.09 -1.99
C GLU A 25 -1.08 -17.21 -1.00
N PRO A 26 -0.51 -16.10 -0.46
CA PRO A 26 -1.23 -15.27 0.50
C PRO A 26 -2.47 -14.61 -0.09
N LEU A 27 -2.47 -14.25 -1.38
CA LEU A 27 -3.65 -13.70 -2.05
C LEU A 27 -4.77 -14.73 -2.16
N ASN A 28 -4.44 -15.99 -2.47
CA ASN A 28 -5.43 -17.07 -2.54
C ASN A 28 -6.04 -17.37 -1.16
N ILE A 29 -5.19 -17.46 -0.12
CA ILE A 29 -5.65 -17.64 1.27
C ILE A 29 -6.61 -16.50 1.67
N LEU A 30 -6.20 -15.25 1.42
CA LEU A 30 -7.02 -14.08 1.72
C LEU A 30 -8.34 -14.09 0.94
N THR A 31 -8.31 -14.37 -0.35
CA THR A 31 -9.51 -14.39 -1.21
C THR A 31 -10.47 -15.50 -0.80
N LYS A 32 -9.94 -16.65 -0.37
CA LYS A 32 -10.74 -17.75 0.17
C LYS A 32 -11.45 -17.34 1.48
N SER A 33 -10.71 -16.83 2.46
CA SER A 33 -11.31 -16.37 3.74
C SER A 33 -12.32 -15.24 3.53
N LEU A 34 -12.06 -14.31 2.61
CA LEU A 34 -13.01 -13.25 2.25
C LEU A 34 -14.33 -13.78 1.65
N ASN A 35 -14.28 -14.85 0.86
CA ASN A 35 -15.47 -15.43 0.24
C ASN A 35 -16.20 -16.42 1.17
N GLU A 36 -15.49 -17.14 2.03
CA GLU A 36 -16.05 -18.23 2.84
C GLU A 36 -16.40 -17.80 4.28
N GLU A 37 -15.65 -16.86 4.86
CA GLU A 37 -15.70 -16.57 6.31
C GLU A 37 -16.14 -15.13 6.61
N ALA A 38 -15.80 -14.17 5.74
CA ALA A 38 -15.96 -12.74 6.05
C ALA A 38 -17.41 -12.20 5.94
N ASN A 39 -18.36 -13.01 5.46
CA ASN A 39 -19.79 -12.65 5.28
C ASN A 39 -19.99 -11.25 4.65
N LEU A 40 -19.30 -11.00 3.53
CA LEU A 40 -19.28 -9.68 2.90
C LEU A 40 -20.64 -9.33 2.27
N THR A 41 -21.06 -8.09 2.46
CA THR A 41 -22.12 -7.50 1.65
C THR A 41 -21.62 -7.25 0.23
N VAL A 42 -22.54 -7.00 -0.72
CA VAL A 42 -22.16 -6.64 -2.10
C VAL A 42 -21.23 -5.42 -2.11
N PHE A 43 -21.55 -4.38 -1.34
CA PHE A 43 -20.68 -3.21 -1.20
C PHE A 43 -19.33 -3.55 -0.55
N GLY A 44 -19.31 -4.41 0.47
CA GLY A 44 -18.09 -4.90 1.10
C GLY A 44 -17.18 -5.65 0.11
N SER A 45 -17.75 -6.54 -0.70
CA SER A 45 -17.00 -7.25 -1.74
C SER A 45 -16.41 -6.32 -2.79
N LEU A 46 -17.14 -5.26 -3.17
CA LEU A 46 -16.65 -4.26 -4.11
C LEU A 46 -15.50 -3.44 -3.51
N ALA A 47 -15.65 -2.99 -2.26
CA ALA A 47 -14.64 -2.21 -1.55
C ALA A 47 -13.34 -3.02 -1.36
N VAL A 48 -13.44 -4.28 -0.94
CA VAL A 48 -12.27 -5.15 -0.76
C VAL A 48 -11.60 -5.46 -2.10
N THR A 49 -12.38 -5.75 -3.15
CA THR A 49 -11.84 -5.97 -4.50
C THR A 49 -11.08 -4.74 -4.99
N TYR A 50 -11.61 -3.54 -4.76
CA TYR A 50 -10.93 -2.27 -5.09
C TYR A 50 -9.62 -2.11 -4.30
N LEU A 51 -9.65 -2.38 -2.99
CA LEU A 51 -8.47 -2.28 -2.13
C LEU A 51 -7.36 -3.23 -2.60
N LEU A 52 -7.68 -4.50 -2.84
CA LEU A 52 -6.72 -5.51 -3.32
C LEU A 52 -6.15 -5.14 -4.68
N ASN A 53 -6.99 -4.66 -5.60
CA ASN A 53 -6.54 -4.18 -6.90
C ASN A 53 -5.57 -2.99 -6.78
N SER A 54 -5.86 -2.04 -5.89
CA SER A 54 -5.00 -0.89 -5.64
C SER A 54 -3.63 -1.34 -5.11
N GLN A 55 -3.59 -2.28 -4.16
CA GLN A 55 -2.35 -2.80 -3.60
C GLN A 55 -1.50 -3.55 -4.63
N LEU A 56 -2.11 -4.39 -5.47
CA LEU A 56 -1.37 -5.09 -6.53
C LEU A 56 -0.85 -4.13 -7.61
N LYS A 57 -1.61 -3.07 -7.94
CA LYS A 57 -1.11 -2.01 -8.83
C LYS A 57 0.10 -1.30 -8.23
N THR A 58 0.07 -1.01 -6.93
CA THR A 58 1.21 -0.42 -6.23
C THR A 58 2.42 -1.37 -6.25
N ARG A 59 2.23 -2.65 -5.97
CA ARG A 59 3.28 -3.67 -6.09
C ARG A 59 3.91 -3.72 -7.49
N SER A 60 3.09 -3.73 -8.54
CA SER A 60 3.58 -3.68 -9.93
C SER A 60 4.44 -2.45 -10.19
N ARG A 61 4.02 -1.26 -9.72
CA ARG A 61 4.79 -0.01 -9.87
C ARG A 61 6.11 -0.05 -9.10
N VAL A 62 6.12 -0.60 -7.89
CA VAL A 62 7.35 -0.76 -7.09
C VAL A 62 8.32 -1.69 -7.81
N ASN A 63 7.85 -2.83 -8.30
CA ASN A 63 8.67 -3.77 -9.07
C ASN A 63 9.25 -3.12 -10.34
N GLU A 64 8.45 -2.37 -11.10
CA GLU A 64 8.96 -1.62 -12.26
C GLU A 64 10.00 -0.55 -11.88
N TYR A 65 9.81 0.11 -10.73
CA TYR A 65 10.75 1.11 -10.23
C TYR A 65 12.08 0.47 -9.84
N LEU A 66 12.04 -0.63 -9.10
CA LEU A 66 13.24 -1.37 -8.67
C LEU A 66 14.01 -2.01 -9.84
N LYS A 67 13.33 -2.37 -10.93
CA LYS A 67 14.00 -2.84 -12.15
C LYS A 67 14.79 -1.74 -12.89
N LYS A 68 14.41 -0.48 -12.70
CA LYS A 68 14.99 0.67 -13.40
C LYS A 68 15.99 1.46 -12.56
N ASN A 69 15.98 1.27 -11.25
CA ASN A 69 16.79 2.04 -10.32
C ASN A 69 17.52 1.08 -9.40
N GLU A 70 18.81 1.33 -9.20
CA GLU A 70 19.57 0.58 -8.21
C GLU A 70 19.13 0.96 -6.78
N PRO A 71 19.05 -0.01 -5.86
CA PRO A 71 18.72 0.27 -4.49
C PRO A 71 19.79 1.19 -3.87
N GLN A 72 19.33 2.25 -3.21
CA GLN A 72 20.22 3.13 -2.46
C GLN A 72 20.59 2.51 -1.12
N THR A 73 21.79 2.83 -0.62
CA THR A 73 22.18 2.47 0.75
C THR A 73 21.33 3.28 1.73
N ILE A 74 20.62 2.59 2.62
CA ILE A 74 19.77 3.19 3.65
C ILE A 74 20.54 3.17 4.98
N SER A 75 20.40 4.22 5.79
CA SER A 75 20.90 4.23 7.17
C SER A 75 20.18 3.18 8.04
N PRO A 76 20.73 2.77 9.19
CA PRO A 76 20.06 1.84 10.09
C PRO A 76 18.65 2.34 10.46
N PRO A 77 17.58 1.61 10.11
CA PRO A 77 16.21 2.06 10.35
C PRO A 77 15.79 1.85 11.81
N LEU A 78 14.90 2.70 12.30
CA LEU A 78 14.24 2.54 13.60
C LEU A 78 12.80 2.07 13.41
N PHE A 79 12.44 0.97 14.06
CA PHE A 79 11.08 0.43 14.03
C PHE A 79 10.38 0.66 15.37
N ILE A 80 9.17 1.20 15.32
CA ILE A 80 8.28 1.35 16.48
C ILE A 80 7.26 0.23 16.43
N MET A 81 7.22 -0.60 17.46
CA MET A 81 6.30 -1.73 17.57
C MET A 81 5.56 -1.66 18.91
N GLY A 82 4.31 -2.10 18.93
CA GLY A 82 3.48 -2.12 20.12
C GLY A 82 2.03 -2.45 19.78
N LEU A 83 1.24 -2.74 20.81
CA LEU A 83 -0.19 -3.00 20.64
C LEU A 83 -0.92 -1.76 20.09
N PRO A 84 -2.03 -1.95 19.37
CA PRO A 84 -2.93 -0.84 19.08
C PRO A 84 -3.26 -0.09 20.38
N ARG A 85 -3.24 1.26 20.34
CA ARG A 85 -3.54 2.14 21.49
C ARG A 85 -2.49 2.17 22.62
N SER A 86 -1.25 1.74 22.37
CA SER A 86 -0.14 1.83 23.34
C SER A 86 0.70 3.12 23.27
N GLY A 87 0.26 4.12 22.49
CA GLY A 87 1.00 5.38 22.32
C GLY A 87 2.06 5.35 21.20
N THR A 88 2.13 4.28 20.40
CA THR A 88 3.06 4.18 19.25
C THR A 88 2.90 5.31 18.24
N THR A 89 1.66 5.79 18.01
CA THR A 89 1.41 6.96 17.15
C THR A 89 2.06 8.23 17.69
N PHE A 90 1.98 8.46 18.99
CA PHE A 90 2.63 9.62 19.63
C PHE A 90 4.14 9.53 19.50
N LEU A 91 4.72 8.36 19.79
CA LEU A 91 6.17 8.14 19.67
C LEU A 91 6.65 8.30 18.22
N PHE A 92 5.89 7.79 17.24
CA PHE A 92 6.20 7.93 15.82
C PHE A 92 6.25 9.39 15.38
N HIS A 93 5.28 10.20 15.81
CA HIS A 93 5.29 11.64 15.53
C HIS A 93 6.41 12.36 16.28
N LEU A 94 6.67 12.01 17.54
CA LEU A 94 7.72 12.63 18.34
C LEU A 94 9.09 12.48 17.67
N LEU A 95 9.45 11.25 17.29
CA LEU A 95 10.72 10.96 16.62
C LEU A 95 10.78 11.54 15.20
N GLY A 96 9.63 11.66 14.53
CA GLY A 96 9.54 12.30 13.21
C GLY A 96 9.81 13.81 13.20
N ASN A 97 9.89 14.47 14.36
CA ASN A 97 10.27 15.89 14.44
C ASN A 97 11.80 16.12 14.37
N ASP A 98 12.62 15.09 14.53
CA ASP A 98 14.07 15.22 14.40
C ASP A 98 14.46 15.35 12.92
N PRO A 99 15.10 16.45 12.48
CA PRO A 99 15.51 16.64 11.08
C PRO A 99 16.52 15.61 10.58
N ASN A 100 17.21 14.90 11.48
CA ASN A 100 18.13 13.81 11.12
C ASN A 100 17.41 12.49 10.82
N HIS A 101 16.11 12.40 11.13
CA HIS A 101 15.27 11.23 10.91
C HIS A 101 14.21 11.52 9.85
N ARG A 102 13.90 10.51 9.02
CA ARG A 102 12.85 10.59 8.01
C ARG A 102 11.75 9.56 8.30
N SER A 103 10.62 10.03 8.82
CA SER A 103 9.40 9.22 8.98
C SER A 103 8.54 9.33 7.72
N PRO A 104 7.93 8.26 7.18
CA PRO A 104 7.09 8.34 5.99
C PRO A 104 5.85 9.23 6.23
N CYS A 105 5.55 10.08 5.25
CA CYS A 105 4.34 10.90 5.24
C CYS A 105 3.11 10.03 4.94
N PHE A 106 1.95 10.43 5.46
CA PHE A 106 0.71 9.67 5.24
C PHE A 106 0.37 9.48 3.76
N TRP A 107 0.56 10.52 2.94
CA TRP A 107 0.34 10.44 1.49
C TRP A 107 1.33 9.50 0.79
N GLU A 108 2.55 9.33 1.28
CA GLU A 108 3.53 8.39 0.70
C GLU A 108 3.12 6.95 0.94
N ILE A 109 2.49 6.68 2.10
CA ILE A 109 1.97 5.37 2.47
C ILE A 109 0.76 5.01 1.59
N LEU A 110 -0.17 5.95 1.40
CA LEU A 110 -1.37 5.72 0.58
C LEU A 110 -1.08 5.74 -0.93
N HIS A 111 -0.13 6.57 -1.35
CA HIS A 111 0.19 6.82 -2.74
C HIS A 111 1.71 6.86 -2.93
N LEU A 112 2.34 5.68 -3.02
CA LEU A 112 3.79 5.56 -3.25
C LEU A 112 4.30 6.21 -4.56
N SER A 113 3.40 6.57 -5.48
CA SER A 113 3.76 7.21 -6.75
C SER A 113 3.34 8.68 -6.75
N PRO A 114 4.22 9.62 -7.12
CA PRO A 114 5.55 9.42 -7.72
C PRO A 114 6.66 9.12 -6.70
N PHE A 115 7.55 8.17 -7.04
CA PHE A 115 8.67 7.72 -6.17
C PHE A 115 9.80 8.75 -5.97
N SER A 116 9.83 9.83 -6.76
CA SER A 116 10.81 10.90 -6.61
C SER A 116 10.36 12.12 -7.39
N TYR A 117 9.86 13.15 -6.69
CA TYR A 117 10.03 14.56 -7.06
C TYR A 117 9.66 15.44 -5.86
N LYS A 118 10.64 15.73 -4.98
CA LYS A 118 10.49 16.81 -3.99
C LYS A 118 10.17 18.11 -4.72
N ASP A 119 9.20 18.87 -4.20
CA ASP A 119 8.74 20.17 -4.69
C ASP A 119 8.07 20.16 -6.08
N SER A 120 7.59 19.01 -6.55
CA SER A 120 6.87 18.95 -7.83
C SER A 120 5.39 19.30 -7.71
N MET A 121 4.81 19.75 -8.83
CA MET A 121 3.36 19.89 -8.96
C MET A 121 2.62 18.55 -8.75
N ARG A 122 3.26 17.43 -9.08
CA ARG A 122 2.70 16.08 -8.89
C ARG A 122 2.60 15.74 -7.39
N GLU A 123 3.63 16.00 -6.61
CA GLU A 123 3.61 15.83 -5.15
C GLU A 123 2.48 16.63 -4.52
N LYS A 124 2.36 17.92 -4.87
CA LYS A 124 1.28 18.80 -4.37
C LYS A 124 -0.12 18.25 -4.71
N ASN A 125 -0.29 17.66 -5.89
CA ASN A 125 -1.56 17.06 -6.29
C ASN A 125 -1.88 15.77 -5.51
N VAL A 126 -0.87 14.95 -5.25
CA VAL A 126 -1.02 13.72 -4.43
C VAL A 126 -1.39 14.09 -2.99
N ILE A 127 -0.70 15.07 -2.39
CA ILE A 127 -1.02 15.57 -1.05
C ILE A 127 -2.47 16.11 -0.99
N ARG A 128 -2.87 16.93 -1.98
CA ARG A 128 -4.25 17.44 -2.06
C ARG A 128 -5.28 16.31 -2.16
N ARG A 129 -5.00 15.30 -2.98
CA ARG A 129 -5.87 14.14 -3.12
C ARG A 129 -5.98 13.38 -1.79
N THR A 130 -4.87 13.11 -1.12
CA THR A 130 -4.88 12.43 0.18
C THR A 130 -5.69 13.21 1.22
N ASN A 131 -5.59 14.54 1.25
CA ASN A 131 -6.37 15.37 2.16
C ASN A 131 -7.88 15.35 1.87
N LEU A 132 -8.31 14.98 0.66
CA LEU A 132 -9.74 14.81 0.31
C LEU A 132 -10.26 13.41 0.66
N GLU A 133 -9.37 12.42 0.82
CA GLU A 133 -9.72 11.05 1.20
C GLU A 133 -9.83 10.89 2.74
N LEU A 134 -9.36 11.89 3.51
CA LEU A 134 -9.49 12.02 4.97
C LEU A 134 -10.77 12.78 5.36
#